data_AF-A0A8S9ZU27-F1
#
_entry.id   AF-A0A8S9ZU27-F1
#
_cell.length_a   1.000
_cell.length_b   1.000
_cell.length_c   1.000
_cell.angle_alpha   90.00
_cell.angle_beta   90.00
_cell.angle_gamma   90.00
#
_symmetry.space_group_name_H-M   'P 1'
#
loop_
_entity.id
_entity.type
_entity.pdbx_description
1 polymer ?
#
loop_
_entity_poly.entity_id
_entity_poly.type
_entity_poly.pdbx_seq_one_letter_code
_entity_poly.pdbx_strand_id
1 'polypeptide(L)'
;MALYQNSSRRLSLKYTNNIIIILLLLFNIFQFISSHNHFDLSQCGKTKRCVVGGCPQNSQQQNECNYLFSVRPDTENPNETVEIELFTKRSMPDIKYIALGFSEDTLMGNEPVTYCVINPSGNVEVHLGMNPAGEKSNKAAPPENDEGVLELLEGIATEDGIYCRFRQGYNQANAFSPNLKKAYHLLLAKGGIENSQKLIIHSLDPTNPEEFPFVSTEPILILNPDEAANLISKDSSASNNGNGSFVSTGAAKSGTGLTFVDLHGILMLIAWLGMTTIAIYSARYMRDSWPHTTVMGLKIWFHIHRTLNFFSVILMVFSIIFIIWNKGSWTGPWFGRSSPGAPEWHSLSGALAVLLAFSQPFGAIIRCGIDDPKRPIFNWIHRSIGLIAFILAQIAIYLAISTFKSHFALANFAFCFLIVLYVALIIFILVSEVLRFIELREREKINAMEMQTRTRGSTPSDAYYYHTRKNFSSKLISARKTMFLGVVSTFVVSAFLLVLLILFH
;
A
#
# COMPACT_ATOMS: atom_id res chain seq x y z
N MET A 1 24.82 0.85 47.33
CA MET A 1 23.64 0.10 46.83
C MET A 1 22.50 1.01 46.38
N ALA A 2 22.05 1.97 47.20
CA ALA A 2 20.94 2.87 46.85
C ALA A 2 21.16 3.73 45.58
N LEU A 3 22.38 4.24 45.36
CA LEU A 3 22.72 5.01 44.13
C LEU A 3 22.65 4.15 42.85
N TYR A 4 23.07 2.88 42.93
CA TYR A 4 22.99 1.92 41.82
C TYR A 4 21.53 1.57 41.48
N GLN A 5 20.69 1.33 42.50
CA GLN A 5 19.25 1.10 42.30
C GLN A 5 18.54 2.31 41.68
N ASN A 6 18.92 3.54 42.06
CA ASN A 6 18.30 4.76 41.53
C ASN A 6 18.76 5.07 40.08
N SER A 7 20.03 4.83 39.74
CA SER A 7 20.52 4.94 38.34
C SER A 7 19.84 3.91 37.44
N SER A 8 19.79 2.65 37.89
CA SER A 8 19.16 1.56 37.14
C SER A 8 17.66 1.79 36.88
N ARG A 9 16.93 2.36 37.86
CA ARG A 9 15.52 2.77 37.68
C ARG A 9 15.37 3.89 36.63
N ARG A 10 16.20 4.94 36.67
CA ARG A 10 16.14 6.04 35.68
C ARG A 10 16.50 5.56 34.27
N LEU A 11 17.43 4.63 34.14
CA LEU A 11 17.83 4.04 32.87
C LEU A 11 16.68 3.20 32.27
N SER A 12 16.01 2.41 33.10
CA SER A 12 14.83 1.61 32.74
C SER A 12 13.68 2.48 32.22
N LEU A 13 13.31 3.54 32.96
CA LEU A 13 12.22 4.47 32.61
C LEU A 13 12.43 5.20 31.27
N LYS A 14 13.67 5.63 30.98
CA LYS A 14 13.99 6.28 29.69
C LYS A 14 13.86 5.31 28.51
N TYR A 15 14.12 4.03 28.73
CA TYR A 15 14.09 3.01 27.69
C TYR A 15 12.69 2.52 27.37
N THR A 16 11.88 2.28 28.41
CA THR A 16 10.46 1.93 28.26
C THR A 16 9.70 3.01 27.49
N ASN A 17 9.95 4.29 27.78
CA ASN A 17 9.27 5.39 27.08
C ASN A 17 9.62 5.46 25.60
N ASN A 18 10.87 5.19 25.20
CA ASN A 18 11.26 5.19 23.79
C ASN A 18 10.66 4.00 23.02
N ILE A 19 10.54 2.83 23.64
CA ILE A 19 9.92 1.64 23.03
C ILE A 19 8.40 1.85 22.90
N ILE A 20 7.74 2.40 23.92
CA ILE A 20 6.31 2.70 23.90
C ILE A 20 5.98 3.72 22.79
N ILE A 21 6.77 4.78 22.63
CA ILE A 21 6.56 5.77 21.56
C ILE A 21 6.70 5.13 20.18
N ILE A 22 7.69 4.24 19.98
CA ILE A 22 7.88 3.53 18.71
C ILE A 22 6.69 2.58 18.44
N LEU A 23 6.24 1.84 19.45
CA LEU A 23 5.10 0.91 19.32
C LEU A 23 3.78 1.65 19.07
N LEU A 24 3.55 2.78 19.73
CA LEU A 24 2.35 3.60 19.51
C LEU A 24 2.34 4.23 18.11
N LEU A 25 3.49 4.69 17.60
CA LEU A 25 3.59 5.22 16.23
C LEU A 25 3.33 4.12 15.18
N LEU A 26 3.82 2.90 15.41
CA LEU A 26 3.61 1.76 14.51
C LEU A 26 2.17 1.23 14.55
N PHE A 27 1.54 1.23 15.74
CA PHE A 27 0.13 0.83 15.90
C PHE A 27 -0.83 1.78 15.18
N ASN A 28 -0.57 3.09 15.22
CA ASN A 28 -1.37 4.08 14.48
C ASN A 28 -1.19 3.97 12.96
N ILE A 29 0.01 3.59 12.49
CA ILE A 29 0.25 3.31 11.06
C ILE A 29 -0.53 2.06 10.63
N PHE A 30 -0.59 1.02 11.46
CA PHE A 30 -1.33 -0.23 11.16
C PHE A 30 -2.85 -0.03 11.07
N GLN A 31 -3.42 0.89 11.85
CA GLN A 31 -4.85 1.22 11.77
C GLN A 31 -5.25 1.99 10.49
N PHE A 32 -4.27 2.56 9.77
CA PHE A 32 -4.48 3.20 8.47
C PHE A 32 -4.42 2.22 7.28
N ILE A 33 -4.08 0.93 7.53
CA ILE A 33 -3.78 -0.09 6.49
C ILE A 33 -5.05 -0.75 5.90
N SER A 34 -6.22 -0.60 6.53
CA SER A 34 -7.44 -1.23 6.04
C SER A 34 -8.26 -0.30 5.14
N SER A 35 -7.74 0.03 3.94
CA SER A 35 -8.59 0.46 2.82
C SER A 35 -8.56 -0.63 1.76
N HIS A 36 -9.62 -1.43 1.77
CA HIS A 36 -9.84 -2.66 1.02
C HIS A 36 -9.86 -2.43 -0.50
N ASN A 37 -9.18 -3.31 -1.26
CA ASN A 37 -9.58 -3.58 -2.63
C ASN A 37 -10.82 -4.48 -2.56
N HIS A 38 -12.02 -3.93 -2.73
CA HIS A 38 -13.27 -4.68 -2.58
C HIS A 38 -13.55 -5.65 -3.75
N PHE A 39 -13.04 -5.34 -4.96
CA PHE A 39 -13.22 -6.18 -6.15
C PHE A 39 -11.96 -7.01 -6.44
N ASP A 40 -12.02 -8.33 -6.25
CA ASP A 40 -10.88 -9.25 -6.48
C ASP A 40 -10.91 -9.89 -7.87
N LEU A 41 -10.04 -9.45 -8.79
CA LEU A 41 -9.91 -10.05 -10.12
C LEU A 41 -9.19 -11.41 -10.15
N SER A 42 -8.52 -11.83 -9.08
CA SER A 42 -7.72 -13.07 -9.07
C SER A 42 -8.57 -14.35 -9.12
N GLN A 43 -9.86 -14.21 -8.83
CA GLN A 43 -10.90 -15.25 -8.84
C GLN A 43 -11.60 -15.39 -10.20
N CYS A 44 -11.36 -14.45 -11.13
CA CYS A 44 -11.93 -14.48 -12.46
C CYS A 44 -11.47 -15.72 -13.25
N GLY A 45 -12.41 -16.44 -13.84
CA GLY A 45 -12.16 -17.69 -14.57
C GLY A 45 -11.89 -18.91 -13.67
N LYS A 46 -11.87 -18.73 -12.34
CA LYS A 46 -11.76 -19.83 -11.36
C LYS A 46 -13.10 -20.07 -10.67
N THR A 47 -13.54 -19.08 -9.90
CA THR A 47 -14.74 -19.15 -9.06
C THR A 47 -15.80 -18.14 -9.45
N LYS A 48 -15.42 -17.10 -10.21
CA LYS A 48 -16.35 -16.11 -10.78
C LYS A 48 -16.04 -15.81 -12.23
N ARG A 49 -17.06 -15.48 -13.02
CA ARG A 49 -16.93 -14.94 -14.38
C ARG A 49 -16.81 -13.42 -14.26
N CYS A 50 -15.95 -12.81 -15.06
CA CYS A 50 -15.70 -11.37 -14.98
C CYS A 50 -15.74 -10.71 -16.35
N VAL A 51 -16.19 -9.46 -16.36
CA VAL A 51 -16.18 -8.58 -17.52
C VAL A 51 -15.54 -7.27 -17.09
N VAL A 52 -14.58 -6.81 -17.88
CA VAL A 52 -13.85 -5.57 -17.63
C VAL A 52 -14.00 -4.67 -18.84
N GLY A 53 -14.32 -3.41 -18.61
CA GLY A 53 -14.76 -2.50 -19.66
C GLY A 53 -14.34 -1.05 -19.43
N GLY A 54 -14.30 -0.28 -20.53
CA GLY A 54 -13.87 1.12 -20.51
C GLY A 54 -12.40 1.27 -20.11
N CYS A 55 -11.52 0.47 -20.70
CA CYS A 55 -10.10 0.50 -20.40
C CYS A 55 -9.37 1.50 -21.32
N PRO A 56 -8.32 2.21 -20.84
CA PRO A 56 -7.51 3.11 -21.68
C PRO A 56 -6.89 2.38 -22.89
N GLN A 57 -6.70 3.08 -24.00
CA GLN A 57 -5.99 2.50 -25.15
C GLN A 57 -4.59 2.02 -24.72
N ASN A 58 -4.24 0.78 -25.06
CA ASN A 58 -3.00 0.07 -24.69
C ASN A 58 -2.89 -0.42 -23.23
N SER A 59 -3.97 -0.43 -22.42
CA SER A 59 -3.90 -1.02 -21.08
C SER A 59 -3.93 -2.56 -21.15
N GLN A 60 -2.85 -3.23 -20.78
CA GLN A 60 -2.86 -4.67 -20.44
C GLN A 60 -3.41 -4.94 -19.02
N GLN A 61 -3.80 -3.89 -18.30
CA GLN A 61 -4.14 -3.94 -16.88
C GLN A 61 -5.64 -3.72 -16.64
N GLN A 62 -6.30 -4.77 -16.18
CA GLN A 62 -7.74 -4.79 -15.91
C GLN A 62 -8.18 -3.86 -14.76
N ASN A 63 -7.25 -3.47 -13.86
CA ASN A 63 -7.51 -2.54 -12.75
C ASN A 63 -7.62 -1.06 -13.19
N GLU A 64 -7.18 -0.75 -14.41
CA GLU A 64 -7.27 0.60 -14.95
C GLU A 64 -8.63 0.89 -15.61
N CYS A 65 -9.42 -0.16 -15.85
CA CYS A 65 -10.73 -0.11 -16.48
C CYS A 65 -11.78 0.60 -15.61
N ASN A 66 -12.75 1.25 -16.28
CA ASN A 66 -13.78 2.06 -15.64
C ASN A 66 -14.99 1.26 -15.16
N TYR A 67 -15.19 0.05 -15.69
CA TYR A 67 -16.30 -0.82 -15.35
C TYR A 67 -15.77 -2.23 -15.07
N LEU A 68 -16.10 -2.78 -13.92
CA LEU A 68 -15.86 -4.17 -13.58
C LEU A 68 -17.20 -4.81 -13.20
N PHE A 69 -17.44 -5.98 -13.76
CA PHE A 69 -18.57 -6.83 -13.44
C PHE A 69 -18.04 -8.22 -13.13
N SER A 70 -18.57 -8.87 -12.11
CA SER A 70 -18.40 -10.31 -11.94
C SER A 70 -19.66 -10.99 -11.43
N VAL A 71 -19.79 -12.26 -11.77
CA VAL A 71 -20.90 -13.11 -11.36
C VAL A 71 -20.38 -14.48 -10.94
N ARG A 72 -20.99 -15.01 -9.87
CA ARG A 72 -20.77 -16.38 -9.39
C ARG A 72 -22.08 -16.99 -8.86
N PRO A 73 -22.22 -18.32 -8.82
CA PRO A 73 -23.33 -18.94 -8.12
C PRO A 73 -23.36 -18.49 -6.66
N ASP A 74 -24.56 -18.28 -6.11
CA ASP A 74 -24.70 -17.99 -4.70
C ASP A 74 -24.27 -19.20 -3.86
N THR A 75 -23.55 -18.96 -2.76
CA THR A 75 -23.07 -20.01 -1.88
C THR A 75 -24.17 -20.57 -0.98
N GLU A 76 -25.20 -19.76 -0.68
CA GLU A 76 -26.31 -20.18 0.19
C GLU A 76 -27.42 -20.87 -0.62
N ASN A 77 -27.87 -20.25 -1.71
CA ASN A 77 -28.94 -20.76 -2.56
C ASN A 77 -28.50 -20.86 -4.04
N PRO A 78 -27.55 -21.74 -4.39
CA PRO A 78 -26.97 -21.86 -5.74
C PRO A 78 -27.99 -22.21 -6.82
N ASN A 79 -29.14 -22.78 -6.42
CA ASN A 79 -30.24 -23.14 -7.29
C ASN A 79 -31.33 -22.08 -7.39
N GLU A 80 -31.16 -20.89 -6.82
CA GLU A 80 -32.18 -19.84 -6.89
C GLU A 80 -31.61 -18.47 -7.23
N THR A 81 -30.40 -18.17 -6.74
CA THR A 81 -29.79 -16.84 -6.91
C THR A 81 -28.33 -16.92 -7.38
N VAL A 82 -27.84 -15.79 -7.87
CA VAL A 82 -26.42 -15.55 -8.18
C VAL A 82 -25.93 -14.36 -7.39
N GLU A 83 -24.63 -14.36 -7.09
CA GLU A 83 -23.96 -13.20 -6.52
C GLU A 83 -23.28 -12.41 -7.65
N ILE A 84 -23.64 -11.12 -7.76
CA ILE A 84 -23.11 -10.19 -8.73
C ILE A 84 -22.34 -9.09 -8.00
N GLU A 85 -21.17 -8.76 -8.53
CA GLU A 85 -20.36 -7.61 -8.11
C GLU A 85 -20.28 -6.61 -9.26
N LEU A 86 -20.51 -5.34 -8.96
CA LEU A 86 -20.33 -4.21 -9.86
C LEU A 86 -19.35 -3.22 -9.22
N PHE A 87 -18.41 -2.74 -10.03
CA PHE A 87 -17.54 -1.65 -9.66
C PHE A 87 -17.41 -0.65 -10.80
N THR A 88 -17.48 0.63 -10.47
CA THR A 88 -17.08 1.70 -11.39
C THR A 88 -16.19 2.72 -10.73
N LYS A 89 -15.26 3.27 -11.51
CA LYS A 89 -14.47 4.44 -11.09
C LYS A 89 -15.31 5.71 -11.17
N ARG A 90 -15.11 6.60 -10.21
CA ARG A 90 -15.76 7.91 -10.20
C ARG A 90 -14.81 8.97 -10.79
N SER A 91 -15.09 9.42 -12.01
CA SER A 91 -14.37 10.54 -12.66
C SER A 91 -14.85 11.90 -12.13
N MET A 92 -16.14 12.02 -11.79
CA MET A 92 -16.74 13.24 -11.25
C MET A 92 -17.64 12.98 -10.03
N PRO A 93 -17.75 13.94 -9.09
CA PRO A 93 -18.60 13.80 -7.89
C PRO A 93 -20.08 13.51 -8.17
N ASP A 94 -20.56 13.93 -9.35
CA ASP A 94 -21.94 13.77 -9.81
C ASP A 94 -22.24 12.35 -10.31
N ILE A 95 -21.24 11.48 -10.46
CA ILE A 95 -21.47 10.06 -10.72
C ILE A 95 -21.97 9.40 -9.43
N LYS A 96 -23.27 9.13 -9.43
CA LYS A 96 -24.01 8.57 -8.31
C LYS A 96 -24.55 7.18 -8.57
N TYR A 97 -24.40 6.62 -9.77
CA TYR A 97 -24.82 5.26 -10.06
C TYR A 97 -23.86 4.47 -10.95
N ILE A 98 -23.94 3.14 -10.85
CA ILE A 98 -23.52 2.17 -11.88
C ILE A 98 -24.71 1.30 -12.26
N ALA A 99 -24.92 1.09 -13.56
CA ALA A 99 -26.03 0.31 -14.09
C ALA A 99 -25.53 -0.80 -15.02
N LEU A 100 -26.17 -1.96 -14.93
CA LEU A 100 -25.97 -3.14 -15.75
C LEU A 100 -27.28 -3.44 -16.51
N GLY A 101 -27.28 -3.20 -17.81
CA GLY A 101 -28.36 -3.58 -18.73
C GLY A 101 -28.10 -4.94 -19.37
N PHE A 102 -29.17 -5.73 -19.51
CA PHE A 102 -29.14 -7.04 -20.14
C PHE A 102 -29.83 -6.97 -21.50
N SER A 103 -29.06 -6.80 -22.57
CA SER A 103 -29.58 -6.60 -23.93
C SER A 103 -29.44 -7.84 -24.81
N GLU A 104 -30.36 -7.99 -25.77
CA GLU A 104 -30.26 -9.00 -26.84
C GLU A 104 -29.36 -8.55 -27.99
N ASP A 105 -28.99 -7.26 -28.05
CA ASP A 105 -28.08 -6.68 -29.03
C ASP A 105 -27.09 -5.68 -28.40
N THR A 106 -26.27 -5.02 -29.22
CA THR A 106 -25.27 -4.05 -28.75
C THR A 106 -25.83 -2.63 -28.53
N LEU A 107 -27.14 -2.46 -28.66
CA LEU A 107 -27.82 -1.16 -28.55
C LEU A 107 -28.63 -1.12 -27.26
N MET A 108 -28.81 0.10 -26.74
CA MET A 108 -29.74 0.38 -25.65
C MET A 108 -31.11 0.68 -26.26
N GLY A 109 -32.07 -0.19 -25.98
CA GLY A 109 -33.44 -0.19 -26.46
C GLY A 109 -34.40 -0.49 -25.31
N ASN A 110 -34.90 -1.73 -25.25
CA ASN A 110 -35.87 -2.17 -24.25
C ASN A 110 -35.27 -3.26 -23.35
N GLU A 111 -34.50 -2.87 -22.33
CA GLU A 111 -33.74 -3.80 -21.49
C GLU A 111 -34.12 -3.71 -20.00
N PRO A 112 -34.21 -4.86 -19.31
CA PRO A 112 -34.14 -4.85 -17.86
C PRO A 112 -32.74 -4.43 -17.40
N VAL A 113 -32.69 -3.67 -16.31
CA VAL A 113 -31.48 -3.06 -15.76
C VAL A 113 -31.42 -3.33 -14.26
N THR A 114 -30.27 -3.81 -13.78
CA THR A 114 -29.95 -3.80 -12.35
C THR A 114 -28.95 -2.68 -12.10
N TYR A 115 -29.19 -1.82 -11.12
CA TYR A 115 -28.33 -0.66 -10.88
C TYR A 115 -28.13 -0.37 -9.41
N CYS A 116 -26.96 0.16 -9.08
CA CYS A 116 -26.59 0.60 -7.75
C CYS A 116 -26.50 2.12 -7.71
N VAL A 117 -27.11 2.74 -6.71
CA VAL A 117 -27.17 4.19 -6.53
C VAL A 117 -26.61 4.60 -5.17
N ILE A 118 -26.04 5.80 -5.10
CA ILE A 118 -25.70 6.45 -3.83
C ILE A 118 -26.89 7.33 -3.44
N ASN A 119 -27.56 6.96 -2.36
CA ASN A 119 -28.66 7.75 -1.84
C ASN A 119 -28.17 9.09 -1.25
N PRO A 120 -29.07 10.05 -0.95
CA PRO A 120 -28.68 11.33 -0.35
C PRO A 120 -27.97 11.22 1.00
N SER A 121 -28.15 10.12 1.72
CA SER A 121 -27.47 9.83 2.99
C SER A 121 -26.04 9.29 2.79
N GLY A 122 -25.61 9.04 1.55
CA GLY A 122 -24.29 8.53 1.20
C GLY A 122 -24.18 7.00 1.19
N ASN A 123 -25.27 6.28 1.44
CA ASN A 123 -25.29 4.81 1.41
C ASN A 123 -25.55 4.31 -0.01
N VAL A 124 -24.97 3.16 -0.34
CA VAL A 124 -25.24 2.48 -1.61
C VAL A 124 -26.50 1.61 -1.47
N GLU A 125 -27.39 1.73 -2.43
CA GLU A 125 -28.60 0.91 -2.60
C GLU A 125 -28.54 0.21 -3.96
N VAL A 126 -29.24 -0.92 -4.10
CA VAL A 126 -29.38 -1.65 -5.37
C VAL A 126 -30.87 -1.78 -5.70
N HIS A 127 -31.22 -1.58 -6.97
CA HIS A 127 -32.60 -1.57 -7.45
C HIS A 127 -32.71 -2.25 -8.81
N LEU A 128 -33.87 -2.83 -9.10
CA LEU A 128 -34.24 -3.23 -10.45
C LEU A 128 -34.88 -2.07 -11.23
N GLY A 129 -34.80 -2.14 -12.55
CA GLY A 129 -35.35 -1.16 -13.45
C GLY A 129 -35.46 -1.66 -14.88
N MET A 130 -35.99 -0.80 -15.74
CA MET A 130 -36.16 -1.05 -17.16
C MET A 130 -35.78 0.23 -17.91
N ASN A 131 -35.04 0.09 -19.00
CA ASN A 131 -34.89 1.13 -20.01
C ASN A 131 -35.93 0.87 -21.10
N PRO A 132 -36.93 1.76 -21.30
CA PRO A 132 -37.91 1.60 -22.37
C PRO A 132 -37.37 2.11 -23.71
N ALA A 133 -37.72 1.41 -24.79
CA ALA A 133 -37.31 1.83 -26.14
C ALA A 133 -37.76 3.26 -26.46
N GLY A 134 -36.81 4.10 -26.90
CA GLY A 134 -37.05 5.48 -27.30
C GLY A 134 -37.14 6.48 -26.14
N GLU A 135 -37.07 6.03 -24.89
CA GLU A 135 -37.00 6.90 -23.71
C GLU A 135 -35.54 7.15 -23.31
N LYS A 136 -35.26 8.32 -22.71
CA LYS A 136 -33.90 8.73 -22.27
C LYS A 136 -33.71 8.64 -20.75
N SER A 137 -34.57 7.87 -20.08
CA SER A 137 -34.59 7.69 -18.62
C SER A 137 -34.97 6.25 -18.32
N ASN A 138 -34.45 5.71 -17.22
CA ASN A 138 -34.91 4.44 -16.71
C ASN A 138 -36.29 4.58 -16.04
N LYS A 139 -37.01 3.47 -15.91
CA LYS A 139 -38.15 3.28 -15.02
C LYS A 139 -37.73 2.31 -13.92
N ALA A 140 -37.70 2.77 -12.68
CA ALA A 140 -37.45 1.88 -11.53
C ALA A 140 -38.57 0.85 -11.40
N ALA A 141 -38.21 -0.35 -10.92
CA ALA A 141 -39.17 -1.34 -10.54
C ALA A 141 -39.95 -0.87 -9.30
N PRO A 142 -41.23 -1.23 -9.16
CA PRO A 142 -41.94 -1.10 -7.88
C PRO A 142 -41.19 -1.87 -6.78
N PRO A 143 -41.18 -1.41 -5.52
CA PRO A 143 -40.45 -2.09 -4.43
C PRO A 143 -40.81 -3.57 -4.24
N GLU A 144 -42.06 -3.94 -4.56
CA GLU A 144 -42.56 -5.33 -4.52
C GLU A 144 -41.82 -6.26 -5.49
N ASN A 145 -41.21 -5.72 -6.55
CA ASN A 145 -40.44 -6.47 -7.54
C ASN A 145 -38.99 -6.71 -7.10
N ASP A 146 -38.47 -5.89 -6.17
CA ASP A 146 -37.15 -6.08 -5.57
C ASP A 146 -37.21 -7.10 -4.42
N GLU A 147 -38.34 -7.14 -3.69
CA GLU A 147 -38.52 -7.98 -2.51
C GLU A 147 -38.42 -9.49 -2.82
N GLY A 148 -37.42 -10.15 -2.23
CA GLY A 148 -37.14 -11.58 -2.44
C GLY A 148 -36.46 -11.93 -3.76
N VAL A 149 -36.19 -10.94 -4.63
CA VAL A 149 -35.48 -11.12 -5.91
C VAL A 149 -34.09 -10.51 -5.87
N LEU A 150 -33.91 -9.42 -5.11
CA LEU A 150 -32.69 -8.64 -5.07
C LEU A 150 -32.30 -8.32 -3.61
N GLU A 151 -31.06 -8.61 -3.23
CA GLU A 151 -30.54 -8.36 -1.87
C GLU A 151 -29.15 -7.73 -1.94
N LEU A 152 -28.96 -6.55 -1.36
CA LEU A 152 -27.64 -5.94 -1.22
C LEU A 152 -26.83 -6.66 -0.13
N LEU A 153 -25.69 -7.23 -0.48
CA LEU A 153 -24.76 -7.85 0.48
C LEU A 153 -23.74 -6.84 1.00
N GLU A 154 -23.21 -6.00 0.11
CA GLU A 154 -22.19 -5.00 0.44
C GLU A 154 -22.27 -3.84 -0.54
N GLY A 155 -22.31 -2.61 -0.03
CA GLY A 155 -22.41 -1.41 -0.83
C GLY A 155 -21.47 -0.33 -0.28
N ILE A 156 -20.52 0.10 -1.09
CA ILE A 156 -19.47 1.03 -0.70
C ILE A 156 -19.34 2.12 -1.75
N ALA A 157 -19.45 3.36 -1.30
CA ALA A 157 -19.17 4.53 -2.10
C ALA A 157 -17.97 5.26 -1.48
N THR A 158 -16.87 5.31 -2.23
CA THR A 158 -15.72 6.16 -1.92
C THR A 158 -15.62 7.28 -2.94
N GLU A 159 -14.62 8.15 -2.83
CA GLU A 159 -14.33 9.12 -3.90
C GLU A 159 -13.78 8.44 -5.15
N ASP A 160 -13.14 7.26 -5.02
CA ASP A 160 -12.54 6.52 -6.13
C ASP A 160 -13.56 5.77 -6.98
N GLY A 161 -14.74 5.46 -6.43
CA GLY A 161 -15.72 4.64 -7.13
C GLY A 161 -16.95 4.23 -6.35
N ILE A 162 -17.77 3.44 -7.02
CA ILE A 162 -18.96 2.78 -6.47
C ILE A 162 -18.71 1.29 -6.59
N TYR A 163 -18.75 0.58 -5.46
CA TYR A 163 -18.74 -0.86 -5.40
C TYR A 163 -20.07 -1.33 -4.83
N CYS A 164 -20.70 -2.29 -5.48
CA CYS A 164 -21.84 -2.99 -4.91
C CYS A 164 -21.78 -4.48 -5.23
N ARG A 165 -22.14 -5.27 -4.23
CA ARG A 165 -22.24 -6.72 -4.30
C ARG A 165 -23.60 -7.12 -3.78
N PHE A 166 -24.32 -7.90 -4.57
CA PHE A 166 -25.71 -8.21 -4.32
C PHE A 166 -26.07 -9.61 -4.83
N ARG A 167 -27.11 -10.20 -4.24
CA ARG A 167 -27.75 -11.43 -4.75
C ARG A 167 -28.90 -11.07 -5.65
N GLN A 168 -29.02 -11.78 -6.76
CA GLN A 168 -30.14 -11.64 -7.69
C GLN A 168 -30.71 -13.01 -8.09
N GLY A 169 -32.04 -13.15 -8.02
CA GLY A 169 -32.75 -14.33 -8.47
C GLY A 169 -32.63 -14.54 -9.98
N TYR A 170 -32.29 -15.75 -10.43
CA TYR A 170 -31.97 -15.99 -11.84
C TYR A 170 -33.13 -16.55 -12.70
N ASN A 171 -34.20 -17.07 -12.07
CA ASN A 171 -35.29 -17.79 -12.75
C ASN A 171 -36.48 -16.92 -13.16
N GLN A 172 -36.51 -15.65 -12.77
CA GLN A 172 -37.66 -14.78 -12.98
C GLN A 172 -37.40 -13.87 -14.18
N ALA A 173 -38.21 -14.01 -15.23
CA ALA A 173 -38.20 -13.10 -16.37
C ALA A 173 -39.45 -12.20 -16.29
N ASN A 174 -39.25 -10.93 -16.01
CA ASN A 174 -40.31 -9.92 -16.11
C ASN A 174 -39.74 -8.64 -16.74
N ALA A 175 -40.53 -7.56 -16.78
CA ALA A 175 -40.10 -6.30 -17.36
C ALA A 175 -38.85 -5.69 -16.68
N PHE A 176 -38.61 -5.98 -15.41
CA PHE A 176 -37.54 -5.36 -14.61
C PHE A 176 -36.40 -6.33 -14.25
N SER A 177 -36.64 -7.64 -14.34
CA SER A 177 -35.68 -8.68 -13.99
C SER A 177 -35.41 -9.62 -15.17
N PRO A 178 -34.14 -9.78 -15.59
CA PRO A 178 -33.74 -10.67 -16.68
C PRO A 178 -33.74 -12.15 -16.27
N ASN A 179 -33.86 -13.04 -17.26
CA ASN A 179 -33.59 -14.46 -17.07
C ASN A 179 -32.09 -14.73 -17.18
N LEU A 180 -31.38 -14.83 -16.06
CA LEU A 180 -29.92 -14.99 -16.05
C LEU A 180 -29.41 -16.36 -16.55
N LYS A 181 -30.29 -17.26 -16.99
CA LYS A 181 -29.91 -18.48 -17.75
C LYS A 181 -29.67 -18.21 -19.24
N LYS A 182 -30.00 -17.02 -19.73
CA LYS A 182 -29.75 -16.61 -21.12
C LYS A 182 -28.41 -15.86 -21.24
N ALA A 183 -27.91 -15.81 -22.46
CA ALA A 183 -26.77 -14.96 -22.82
C ALA A 183 -27.27 -13.57 -23.24
N TYR A 184 -26.60 -12.53 -22.77
CA TYR A 184 -26.94 -11.13 -23.05
C TYR A 184 -25.70 -10.33 -23.42
N HIS A 185 -25.84 -9.34 -24.29
CA HIS A 185 -24.89 -8.24 -24.33
C HIS A 185 -25.02 -7.42 -23.05
N LEU A 186 -23.89 -7.23 -22.36
CA LEU A 186 -23.87 -6.46 -21.13
C LEU A 186 -23.62 -4.99 -21.45
N LEU A 187 -24.55 -4.14 -21.04
CA LEU A 187 -24.46 -2.69 -21.17
C LEU A 187 -24.12 -2.10 -19.80
N LEU A 188 -22.90 -1.60 -19.63
CA LEU A 188 -22.43 -1.00 -18.38
C LEU A 188 -22.36 0.52 -18.53
N ALA A 189 -23.08 1.23 -17.67
CA ALA A 189 -23.16 2.69 -17.70
C ALA A 189 -23.05 3.28 -16.30
N LYS A 190 -22.62 4.54 -16.21
CA LYS A 190 -22.56 5.31 -14.97
C LYS A 190 -23.00 6.74 -15.23
N GLY A 191 -23.48 7.42 -14.18
CA GLY A 191 -23.95 8.79 -14.31
C GLY A 191 -24.54 9.34 -13.02
N GLY A 192 -25.25 10.46 -13.14
CA GLY A 192 -25.95 11.11 -12.02
C GLY A 192 -27.36 10.58 -11.80
N ILE A 193 -27.98 11.00 -10.71
CA ILE A 193 -29.37 10.65 -10.37
C ILE A 193 -30.16 11.92 -10.07
N GLU A 194 -31.45 11.91 -10.39
CA GLU A 194 -32.39 12.91 -9.86
C GLU A 194 -32.87 12.50 -8.47
N ASN A 195 -33.12 11.21 -8.28
CA ASN A 195 -33.36 10.54 -7.00
C ASN A 195 -33.00 9.04 -7.15
N SER A 196 -33.03 8.26 -6.07
CA SER A 196 -32.64 6.84 -6.09
C SER A 196 -33.40 5.97 -7.13
N GLN A 197 -34.57 6.40 -7.60
CA GLN A 197 -35.41 5.69 -8.56
C GLN A 197 -35.34 6.27 -9.99
N LYS A 198 -34.58 7.34 -10.21
CA LYS A 198 -34.52 8.02 -11.50
C LYS A 198 -33.09 8.42 -11.86
N LEU A 199 -32.51 7.63 -12.76
CA LEU A 199 -31.18 7.80 -13.31
C LEU A 199 -31.18 8.89 -14.39
N ILE A 200 -30.15 9.72 -14.37
CA ILE A 200 -29.88 10.68 -15.44
C ILE A 200 -29.11 9.95 -16.55
N ILE A 201 -29.27 10.42 -17.78
CA ILE A 201 -28.53 9.90 -18.93
C ILE A 201 -27.02 9.87 -18.66
N HIS A 202 -26.37 8.75 -18.98
CA HIS A 202 -24.92 8.62 -18.94
C HIS A 202 -24.26 9.44 -20.06
N SER A 203 -22.94 9.61 -20.00
CA SER A 203 -22.21 10.31 -21.06
C SER A 203 -22.43 9.63 -22.43
N LEU A 204 -22.64 10.46 -23.45
CA LEU A 204 -22.75 10.03 -24.85
C LEU A 204 -21.52 10.42 -25.68
N ASP A 205 -20.49 10.97 -25.04
CA ASP A 205 -19.28 11.44 -25.72
C ASP A 205 -18.28 10.28 -25.88
N PRO A 206 -18.10 9.73 -27.09
CA PRO A 206 -17.17 8.63 -27.34
C PRO A 206 -15.70 9.05 -27.20
N THR A 207 -15.41 10.35 -27.12
CA THR A 207 -14.05 10.87 -26.93
C THR A 207 -13.62 10.87 -25.46
N ASN A 208 -14.56 10.66 -24.53
CA ASN A 208 -14.30 10.51 -23.11
C ASN A 208 -14.45 9.04 -22.65
N PRO A 209 -13.40 8.20 -22.79
CA PRO A 209 -13.45 6.78 -22.43
C PRO A 209 -13.63 6.54 -20.92
N GLU A 210 -13.46 7.56 -20.08
CA GLU A 210 -13.69 7.44 -18.63
C GLU A 210 -15.17 7.38 -18.29
N GLU A 211 -16.02 8.08 -19.05
CA GLU A 211 -17.46 8.19 -18.78
C GLU A 211 -18.34 7.51 -19.81
N PHE A 212 -17.77 7.21 -20.98
CA PHE A 212 -18.49 6.54 -22.06
C PHE A 212 -18.88 5.12 -21.63
N PRO A 213 -20.14 4.70 -21.86
CA PRO A 213 -20.63 3.38 -21.49
C PRO A 213 -19.83 2.27 -22.18
N PHE A 214 -19.76 1.12 -21.52
CA PHE A 214 -19.15 -0.08 -22.06
C PHE A 214 -20.24 -1.05 -22.53
N VAL A 215 -20.02 -1.66 -23.70
CA VAL A 215 -20.88 -2.70 -24.27
C VAL A 215 -20.03 -3.94 -24.56
N SER A 216 -20.47 -5.10 -24.10
CA SER A 216 -19.79 -6.35 -24.46
C SER A 216 -19.94 -6.65 -25.95
N THR A 217 -18.83 -6.99 -26.61
CA THR A 217 -18.82 -7.28 -28.06
C THR A 217 -19.58 -8.54 -28.41
N GLU A 218 -19.62 -9.51 -27.50
CA GLU A 218 -20.31 -10.79 -27.63
C GLU A 218 -21.33 -10.94 -26.49
N PRO A 219 -22.40 -11.72 -26.70
CA PRO A 219 -23.34 -12.05 -25.64
C PRO A 219 -22.70 -12.99 -24.63
N ILE A 220 -22.91 -12.70 -23.35
CA ILE A 220 -22.30 -13.39 -22.21
C ILE A 220 -23.37 -14.18 -21.49
N LEU A 221 -23.18 -15.50 -21.40
CA LEU A 221 -24.00 -16.36 -20.54
C LEU A 221 -23.75 -15.97 -19.08
N ILE A 222 -24.80 -15.62 -18.33
CA ILE A 222 -24.64 -15.16 -16.94
C ILE A 222 -24.48 -16.35 -15.98
N LEU A 223 -25.39 -17.31 -16.05
CA LEU A 223 -25.31 -18.58 -15.31
C LEU A 223 -25.32 -19.76 -16.28
N ASN A 224 -24.35 -20.68 -16.15
CA ASN A 224 -24.44 -22.00 -16.77
C ASN A 224 -25.02 -23.01 -15.75
N PRO A 225 -26.19 -23.64 -16.02
CA PRO A 225 -26.79 -24.62 -15.11
C PRO A 225 -25.84 -25.78 -14.74
N ASP A 226 -24.94 -26.15 -15.65
CA ASP A 226 -24.00 -27.27 -15.45
C ASP A 226 -22.71 -26.86 -14.69
N GLU A 227 -22.38 -25.56 -14.59
CA GLU A 227 -21.22 -25.06 -13.83
C GLU A 227 -21.53 -24.86 -12.34
N ALA A 228 -22.78 -24.52 -11.99
CA ALA A 228 -23.21 -24.35 -10.58
C ALA A 228 -23.04 -25.65 -9.77
N ALA A 229 -23.22 -26.82 -10.40
CA ALA A 229 -23.01 -28.13 -9.79
C ALA A 229 -21.52 -28.54 -9.69
N ASN A 230 -20.66 -28.02 -10.56
CA ASN A 230 -19.24 -28.40 -10.64
C ASN A 230 -18.29 -27.53 -9.79
N LEU A 231 -18.73 -26.34 -9.36
CA LEU A 231 -17.95 -25.46 -8.48
C LEU A 231 -17.94 -25.92 -7.01
N ILE A 232 -18.85 -26.82 -6.62
CA ILE A 232 -18.92 -27.41 -5.27
C ILE A 232 -18.01 -28.64 -5.14
N SER A 233 -17.59 -29.26 -6.25
CA SER A 233 -16.88 -30.56 -6.25
C SER A 233 -15.38 -30.50 -6.61
N LYS A 234 -14.84 -29.34 -7.03
CA LYS A 234 -13.42 -29.18 -7.37
C LYS A 234 -12.63 -28.50 -6.25
N ASP A 235 -12.68 -29.10 -5.07
CA ASP A 235 -11.63 -28.91 -4.05
C ASP A 235 -10.85 -30.23 -3.92
N SER A 236 -10.28 -30.69 -5.04
CA SER A 236 -9.19 -31.68 -5.14
C SER A 236 -9.01 -32.11 -6.60
N SER A 237 -7.76 -32.11 -7.06
CA SER A 237 -7.27 -32.68 -8.32
C SER A 237 -7.16 -31.71 -9.50
N ALA A 238 -5.93 -31.27 -9.72
CA ALA A 238 -5.45 -30.76 -10.99
C ALA A 238 -5.79 -31.73 -12.13
N SER A 239 -6.43 -31.22 -13.19
CA SER A 239 -6.45 -31.89 -14.49
C SER A 239 -6.48 -30.83 -15.58
N ASN A 240 -5.37 -30.78 -16.32
CA ASN A 240 -5.25 -30.11 -17.61
C ASN A 240 -6.11 -30.84 -18.62
N ASN A 241 -7.22 -30.22 -19.06
CA ASN A 241 -7.67 -30.20 -20.46
C ASN A 241 -9.07 -29.56 -20.54
N GLY A 242 -9.17 -28.47 -21.30
CA GLY A 242 -10.43 -27.79 -21.57
C GLY A 242 -10.20 -26.48 -22.30
N ASN A 243 -10.18 -26.54 -23.64
CA ASN A 243 -10.26 -25.38 -24.51
C ASN A 243 -11.55 -24.61 -24.21
N GLY A 244 -11.40 -23.39 -23.69
CA GLY A 244 -12.51 -22.48 -23.38
C GLY A 244 -12.01 -21.15 -22.82
N SER A 245 -10.92 -20.62 -23.38
CA SER A 245 -10.46 -19.26 -23.07
C SER A 245 -11.13 -18.30 -24.05
N PHE A 246 -12.22 -17.67 -23.64
CA PHE A 246 -12.69 -16.42 -24.24
C PHE A 246 -12.27 -15.27 -23.31
N VAL A 247 -10.97 -15.01 -23.29
CA VAL A 247 -10.42 -13.70 -22.93
C VAL A 247 -10.18 -13.00 -24.25
N SER A 248 -11.11 -12.14 -24.68
CA SER A 248 -10.83 -11.22 -25.78
C SER A 248 -9.81 -10.20 -25.28
N THR A 249 -8.53 -10.48 -25.53
CA THR A 249 -7.43 -9.54 -25.39
C THR A 249 -6.82 -9.33 -26.76
N GLY A 250 -6.89 -8.08 -27.23
CA GLY A 250 -6.14 -7.65 -28.40
C GLY A 250 -4.65 -7.90 -28.18
N ALA A 251 -4.05 -8.52 -29.19
CA ALA A 251 -2.63 -8.68 -29.51
C ALA A 251 -1.60 -8.30 -28.43
N ALA A 252 -0.83 -9.31 -28.01
CA ALA A 252 0.50 -9.14 -27.46
C ALA A 252 1.42 -8.37 -28.43
N LYS A 253 2.08 -7.33 -27.93
CA LYS A 253 3.33 -6.81 -28.51
C LYS A 253 4.21 -6.15 -27.44
N SER A 254 5.44 -6.67 -27.37
CA SER A 254 6.71 -5.97 -27.17
C SER A 254 6.90 -5.13 -25.90
N GLY A 255 7.86 -5.55 -25.08
CA GLY A 255 8.29 -4.86 -23.86
C GLY A 255 8.43 -3.35 -24.05
N THR A 256 7.65 -2.61 -23.27
CA THR A 256 7.78 -1.17 -23.11
C THR A 256 9.06 -0.86 -22.33
N GLY A 257 9.86 0.08 -22.82
CA GLY A 257 11.07 0.53 -22.13
C GLY A 257 10.75 1.17 -20.78
N LEU A 258 11.75 1.18 -19.88
CA LEU A 258 11.68 1.73 -18.53
C LEU A 258 11.13 3.17 -18.52
N THR A 259 10.04 3.44 -17.79
CA THR A 259 9.43 4.77 -17.74
C THR A 259 10.11 5.67 -16.71
N PHE A 260 9.90 6.99 -16.80
CA PHE A 260 10.40 7.93 -15.79
C PHE A 260 9.75 7.74 -14.40
N VAL A 261 8.54 7.19 -14.35
CA VAL A 261 7.87 6.84 -13.09
C VAL A 261 8.54 5.62 -12.45
N ASP A 262 8.94 4.64 -13.26
CA ASP A 262 9.70 3.46 -12.79
C ASP A 262 11.07 3.88 -12.26
N LEU A 263 11.77 4.77 -12.99
CA LEU A 263 13.03 5.35 -12.54
C LEU A 263 12.88 6.11 -11.22
N HIS A 264 11.80 6.88 -11.06
CA HIS A 264 11.49 7.56 -9.81
C HIS A 264 11.38 6.55 -8.65
N GLY A 265 10.56 5.51 -8.81
CA GLY A 265 10.36 4.46 -7.81
C GLY A 265 11.64 3.71 -7.45
N ILE A 266 12.41 3.28 -8.44
CA ILE A 266 13.69 2.58 -8.27
C ILE A 266 14.67 3.42 -7.45
N LEU A 267 14.86 4.68 -7.83
CA LEU A 267 15.77 5.58 -7.13
C LEU A 267 15.31 5.85 -5.68
N MET A 268 14.01 6.03 -5.45
CA MET A 268 13.46 6.25 -4.11
C MET A 268 13.63 5.01 -3.21
N LEU A 269 13.43 3.79 -3.74
CA LEU A 269 13.63 2.56 -2.98
C LEU A 269 15.09 2.36 -2.57
N ILE A 270 16.02 2.57 -3.52
CA ILE A 270 17.47 2.47 -3.23
C ILE A 270 17.89 3.51 -2.18
N ALA A 271 17.44 4.76 -2.35
CA ALA A 271 17.80 5.87 -1.45
C ALA A 271 17.24 5.67 -0.04
N TRP A 272 15.94 5.35 0.09
CA TRP A 272 15.27 5.29 1.39
C TRP A 272 15.36 3.94 2.08
N LEU A 273 15.01 2.83 1.41
CA LEU A 273 15.04 1.49 2.03
C LEU A 273 16.47 0.99 2.18
N GLY A 274 17.31 1.17 1.15
CA GLY A 274 18.70 0.75 1.19
C GLY A 274 19.59 1.72 1.97
N MET A 275 19.99 2.80 1.32
CA MET A 275 21.09 3.66 1.78
C MET A 275 20.77 4.39 3.10
N THR A 276 19.62 5.07 3.18
CA THR A 276 19.25 5.90 4.34
C THR A 276 18.99 5.06 5.58
N THR A 277 18.33 3.90 5.46
CA THR A 277 18.13 2.96 6.57
C THR A 277 19.47 2.53 7.19
N ILE A 278 20.43 2.11 6.36
CA ILE A 278 21.76 1.70 6.81
C ILE A 278 22.52 2.87 7.44
N ALA A 279 22.40 4.07 6.85
CA ALA A 279 23.07 5.27 7.33
C ALA A 279 22.58 5.69 8.73
N ILE A 280 21.26 5.70 8.96
CA ILE A 280 20.65 6.03 10.26
C ILE A 280 20.97 4.95 11.30
N TYR A 281 20.85 3.67 10.91
CA TYR A 281 21.16 2.56 11.80
C TYR A 281 22.62 2.59 12.28
N SER A 282 23.56 2.82 11.36
CA SER A 282 24.99 3.00 11.67
C SER A 282 25.24 4.14 12.66
N ALA A 283 24.64 5.31 12.41
CA ALA A 283 24.80 6.47 13.30
C ALA A 283 24.23 6.27 14.70
N ARG A 284 23.27 5.36 14.88
CA ARG A 284 22.66 5.06 16.18
C ARG A 284 23.38 3.95 16.94
N TYR A 285 23.71 2.85 16.27
CA TYR A 285 24.15 1.62 16.95
C TYR A 285 25.65 1.31 16.78
N MET A 286 26.33 1.92 15.80
CA MET A 286 27.71 1.54 15.44
C MET A 286 28.79 2.50 15.94
N ARG A 287 28.44 3.47 16.80
CA ARG A 287 29.36 4.52 17.27
C ARG A 287 30.63 3.99 17.93
N ASP A 288 30.49 2.91 18.69
CA ASP A 288 31.55 2.32 19.51
C ASP A 288 32.02 0.95 18.98
N SER A 289 31.70 0.61 17.73
CA SER A 289 32.05 -0.69 17.12
C SER A 289 33.49 -0.75 16.59
N TRP A 290 34.11 0.41 16.35
CA TRP A 290 35.51 0.56 15.93
C TRP A 290 36.19 1.71 16.68
N PRO A 291 36.47 1.54 17.98
CA PRO A 291 36.96 2.63 18.82
C PRO A 291 38.37 3.11 18.46
N HIS A 292 39.21 2.24 17.91
CA HIS A 292 40.62 2.53 17.59
C HIS A 292 40.88 2.83 16.13
N THR A 293 39.84 2.77 15.27
CA THR A 293 40.01 2.93 13.84
C THR A 293 39.39 4.24 13.40
N THR A 294 40.23 5.15 12.92
CA THR A 294 39.79 6.37 12.25
C THR A 294 40.35 6.36 10.84
N VAL A 295 39.54 6.80 9.88
CA VAL A 295 39.95 6.96 8.48
C VAL A 295 39.90 8.46 8.22
N MET A 296 41.00 9.06 7.79
CA MET A 296 41.09 10.52 7.59
C MET A 296 40.65 11.31 8.84
N GLY A 297 41.02 10.85 10.04
CA GLY A 297 40.70 11.52 11.31
C GLY A 297 39.25 11.41 11.77
N LEU A 298 38.38 10.70 11.05
CA LEU A 298 36.96 10.52 11.40
C LEU A 298 36.64 9.06 11.72
N LYS A 299 35.66 8.85 12.61
CA LYS A 299 35.18 7.51 13.00
C LYS A 299 34.44 6.82 11.84
N ILE A 300 34.57 5.50 11.74
CA ILE A 300 33.98 4.69 10.65
C ILE A 300 32.46 4.88 10.53
N TRP A 301 31.72 4.85 11.65
CA TRP A 301 30.26 5.04 11.63
C TRP A 301 29.86 6.37 11.00
N PHE A 302 30.67 7.42 11.19
CA PHE A 302 30.40 8.75 10.69
C PHE A 302 30.63 8.82 9.19
N HIS A 303 31.65 8.13 8.68
CA HIS A 303 31.83 7.97 7.24
C HIS A 303 30.65 7.25 6.60
N ILE A 304 30.26 6.08 7.13
CA ILE A 304 29.10 5.33 6.61
C ILE A 304 27.84 6.20 6.59
N HIS A 305 27.56 6.90 7.69
CA HIS A 305 26.39 7.77 7.78
C HIS A 305 26.44 8.92 6.77
N ARG A 306 27.59 9.59 6.65
CA ARG A 306 27.73 10.75 5.76
C ARG A 306 27.70 10.34 4.28
N THR A 307 28.45 9.32 3.90
CA THR A 307 28.56 8.92 2.48
C THR A 307 27.25 8.38 1.96
N LEU A 308 26.59 7.48 2.69
CA LEU A 308 25.31 6.91 2.27
C LEU A 308 24.23 7.98 2.16
N ASN A 309 24.10 8.88 3.15
CA ASN A 309 23.10 9.96 3.08
C ASN A 309 23.41 10.97 1.96
N PHE A 310 24.69 11.28 1.71
CA PHE A 310 25.08 12.17 0.61
C PHE A 310 24.63 11.62 -0.75
N PHE A 311 24.95 10.36 -1.03
CA PHE A 311 24.47 9.70 -2.26
C PHE A 311 22.96 9.55 -2.29
N SER A 312 22.32 9.26 -1.15
CA SER A 312 20.85 9.14 -1.06
C SER A 312 20.16 10.43 -1.48
N VAL A 313 20.62 11.59 -0.99
CA VAL A 313 20.06 12.89 -1.36
C VAL A 313 20.25 13.18 -2.85
N ILE A 314 21.39 12.81 -3.44
CA ILE A 314 21.61 12.95 -4.88
C ILE A 314 20.58 12.12 -5.67
N LEU A 315 20.37 10.85 -5.30
CA LEU A 315 19.37 9.99 -5.95
C LEU A 315 17.95 10.55 -5.80
N MET A 316 17.60 11.09 -4.63
CA MET A 316 16.30 11.73 -4.40
C MET A 316 16.08 12.95 -5.31
N VAL A 317 17.10 13.80 -5.48
CA VAL A 317 17.02 14.98 -6.36
C VAL A 317 16.79 14.55 -7.81
N PHE A 318 17.56 13.59 -8.33
CA PHE A 318 17.35 13.07 -9.69
C PHE A 318 15.96 12.44 -9.85
N SER A 319 15.51 11.69 -8.85
CA SER A 319 14.19 11.06 -8.84
C SER A 319 13.04 12.07 -8.89
N ILE A 320 13.17 13.21 -8.20
CA ILE A 320 12.18 14.31 -8.27
C ILE A 320 12.22 15.01 -9.64
N ILE A 321 13.40 15.19 -10.23
CA ILE A 321 13.52 15.77 -11.58
C ILE A 321 12.79 14.91 -12.61
N PHE A 322 12.95 13.58 -12.55
CA PHE A 322 12.27 12.67 -13.47
C PHE A 322 10.74 12.73 -13.37
N ILE A 323 10.18 12.76 -12.15
CA ILE A 323 8.72 12.79 -11.99
C ILE A 323 8.10 14.13 -12.42
N ILE A 324 8.81 15.25 -12.18
CA ILE A 324 8.39 16.57 -12.63
C ILE A 324 8.39 16.65 -14.16
N TRP A 325 9.45 16.15 -14.81
CA TRP A 325 9.55 16.17 -16.27
C TRP A 325 8.48 15.28 -16.93
N ASN A 326 8.14 14.15 -16.30
CA ASN A 326 7.15 13.23 -16.84
C ASN A 326 5.70 13.73 -16.72
N LYS A 327 5.29 14.22 -15.53
CA LYS A 327 3.88 14.56 -15.26
C LYS A 327 3.53 16.05 -15.42
N GLY A 328 4.51 16.96 -15.38
CA GLY A 328 4.32 18.40 -15.62
C GLY A 328 3.45 19.18 -14.61
N SER A 329 2.66 18.50 -13.77
CA SER A 329 1.75 19.10 -12.79
C SER A 329 1.80 18.39 -11.43
N TRP A 330 1.70 19.17 -10.34
CA TRP A 330 1.64 18.66 -8.97
C TRP A 330 0.34 17.87 -8.72
N THR A 331 0.48 16.62 -8.27
CA THR A 331 -0.65 15.71 -7.96
C THR A 331 -0.97 15.61 -6.46
N GLY A 332 -0.31 16.41 -5.61
CA GLY A 332 -0.60 16.42 -4.18
C GLY A 332 -1.77 17.35 -3.81
N PRO A 333 -2.18 17.35 -2.53
CA PRO A 333 -3.28 18.17 -2.07
C PRO A 333 -2.94 19.66 -2.20
N TRP A 334 -3.94 20.44 -2.62
CA TRP A 334 -3.87 21.90 -2.74
C TRP A 334 -4.93 22.53 -1.85
N PHE A 335 -4.72 23.77 -1.40
CA PHE A 335 -5.69 24.51 -0.59
C PHE A 335 -7.05 24.58 -1.32
N GLY A 336 -8.09 24.02 -0.71
CA GLY A 336 -9.47 24.05 -1.23
C GLY A 336 -10.03 22.75 -1.80
N ARG A 337 -9.28 21.62 -1.83
CA ARG A 337 -9.85 20.29 -2.11
C ARG A 337 -10.36 19.61 -0.83
N SER A 338 -11.55 19.05 -0.90
CA SER A 338 -12.12 18.18 0.13
C SER A 338 -11.47 16.79 0.04
N SER A 339 -10.88 16.32 1.15
CA SER A 339 -10.22 15.02 1.38
C SER A 339 -9.12 14.58 0.39
N PRO A 340 -7.83 14.54 0.80
CA PRO A 340 -6.78 13.95 -0.04
C PRO A 340 -6.88 12.41 -0.05
N GLY A 341 -6.80 11.80 -1.24
CA GLY A 341 -6.69 10.35 -1.45
C GLY A 341 -5.26 9.83 -1.26
N ALA A 342 -5.07 8.51 -1.41
CA ALA A 342 -3.77 7.86 -1.23
C ALA A 342 -2.66 8.35 -2.21
N PRO A 343 -2.92 8.62 -3.51
CA PRO A 343 -1.94 9.21 -4.42
C PRO A 343 -1.49 10.62 -3.99
N GLU A 344 -2.43 11.43 -3.49
CA GLU A 344 -2.19 12.78 -3.00
C GLU A 344 -1.33 12.73 -1.73
N TRP A 345 -1.64 11.81 -0.81
CA TRP A 345 -0.85 11.58 0.41
C TRP A 345 0.55 11.04 0.11
N HIS A 346 0.72 10.19 -0.91
CA HIS A 346 2.04 9.76 -1.37
C HIS A 346 2.86 10.97 -1.82
N SER A 347 2.27 11.81 -2.68
CA SER A 347 2.93 13.01 -3.22
C SER A 347 3.32 13.99 -2.11
N LEU A 348 2.42 14.24 -1.15
CA LEU A 348 2.68 15.14 -0.01
C LEU A 348 3.75 14.59 0.94
N SER A 349 3.59 13.35 1.39
CA SER A 349 4.52 12.72 2.34
C SER A 349 5.91 12.56 1.73
N GLY A 350 5.99 12.15 0.47
CA GLY A 350 7.25 12.04 -0.29
C GLY A 350 7.93 13.39 -0.48
N ALA A 351 7.20 14.42 -0.88
CA ALA A 351 7.76 15.77 -1.05
C ALA A 351 8.29 16.34 0.27
N LEU A 352 7.50 16.22 1.36
CA LEU A 352 7.94 16.69 2.68
C LEU A 352 9.16 15.88 3.17
N ALA A 353 9.19 14.57 2.96
CA ALA A 353 10.35 13.74 3.30
C ALA A 353 11.62 14.19 2.57
N VAL A 354 11.54 14.42 1.25
CA VAL A 354 12.67 14.87 0.44
C VAL A 354 13.13 16.27 0.85
N LEU A 355 12.21 17.21 1.10
CA LEU A 355 12.56 18.57 1.57
C LEU A 355 13.31 18.53 2.90
N LEU A 356 12.82 17.75 3.87
CA LEU A 356 13.47 17.62 5.18
C LEU A 356 14.81 16.87 5.10
N ALA A 357 14.95 15.91 4.18
CA ALA A 357 16.22 15.23 3.92
C ALA A 357 17.23 16.17 3.25
N PHE A 358 16.80 16.94 2.25
CA PHE A 358 17.62 17.91 1.54
C PHE A 358 18.09 19.04 2.43
N SER A 359 17.35 19.39 3.49
CA SER A 359 17.79 20.39 4.47
C SER A 359 18.91 19.88 5.40
N GLN A 360 19.11 18.56 5.54
CA GLN A 360 20.08 17.99 6.49
C GLN A 360 21.54 18.35 6.17
N PRO A 361 22.03 18.27 4.92
CA PRO A 361 23.39 18.70 4.58
C PRO A 361 23.69 20.16 4.92
N PHE A 362 22.75 21.08 4.69
CA PHE A 362 22.91 22.50 5.06
C PHE A 362 23.03 22.67 6.58
N GLY A 363 22.18 21.96 7.32
CA GLY A 363 22.30 21.88 8.79
C GLY A 363 23.67 21.33 9.23
N ALA A 364 24.23 20.37 8.50
CA ALA A 364 25.54 19.81 8.81
C ALA A 364 26.71 20.79 8.56
N ILE A 365 26.56 21.76 7.65
CA ILE A 365 27.57 22.81 7.40
C ILE A 365 27.64 23.79 8.58
N ILE A 366 26.49 24.17 9.14
CA ILE A 366 26.39 25.07 10.31
C ILE A 366 26.69 24.37 11.65
N ARG A 367 27.16 23.12 11.61
CA ARG A 367 27.38 22.29 12.79
C ARG A 367 28.52 22.82 13.66
N CYS A 368 28.21 23.10 14.94
CA CYS A 368 29.19 23.50 15.95
C CYS A 368 30.25 22.40 16.26
N GLY A 369 31.34 22.82 16.91
CA GLY A 369 32.42 21.93 17.36
C GLY A 369 31.98 20.79 18.28
N ILE A 370 32.89 19.86 18.60
CA ILE A 370 32.56 18.71 19.46
C ILE A 370 32.32 19.10 20.92
N ASP A 371 33.04 20.10 21.41
CA ASP A 371 32.98 20.58 22.79
C ASP A 371 32.13 21.86 22.95
N ASP A 372 31.41 22.26 21.91
CA ASP A 372 30.58 23.47 21.92
C ASP A 372 29.29 23.25 22.77
N PRO A 373 28.93 24.16 23.69
CA PRO A 373 27.73 24.03 24.52
C PRO A 373 26.42 23.96 23.72
N LYS A 374 26.37 24.46 22.48
CA LYS A 374 25.20 24.39 21.59
C LYS A 374 25.09 23.05 20.85
N ARG A 375 26.12 22.19 20.92
CA ARG A 375 26.16 20.89 20.24
C ARG A 375 24.98 19.96 20.59
N PRO A 376 24.49 19.89 21.84
CA PRO A 376 23.30 19.09 22.16
C PRO A 376 22.04 19.57 21.44
N ILE A 377 21.85 20.89 21.28
CA ILE A 377 20.71 21.48 20.56
C ILE A 377 20.75 21.06 19.09
N PHE A 378 21.92 21.22 18.46
CA PHE A 378 22.13 20.76 17.09
C PHE A 378 21.81 19.27 16.94
N ASN A 379 22.33 18.42 17.84
CA ASN A 379 22.11 16.97 17.77
C ASN A 379 20.62 16.61 17.91
N TRP A 380 19.86 17.35 18.73
CA TRP A 380 18.43 17.11 18.89
C TRP A 380 17.65 17.52 17.64
N ILE A 381 17.91 18.72 17.11
CA ILE A 381 17.26 19.23 15.88
C ILE A 381 17.57 18.31 14.68
N HIS A 382 18.85 18.01 14.43
CA HIS A 382 19.28 17.14 13.34
C HIS A 382 18.63 15.75 13.44
N ARG A 383 18.57 15.18 14.65
CA ARG A 383 17.93 13.88 14.88
C ARG A 383 16.42 13.94 14.62
N SER A 384 15.73 14.97 15.12
CA SER A 384 14.27 15.09 14.99
C SER A 384 13.88 15.25 13.52
N ILE A 385 14.52 16.15 12.79
CA ILE A 385 14.20 16.37 11.37
C ILE A 385 14.52 15.12 10.55
N GLY A 386 15.69 14.49 10.75
CA GLY A 386 16.04 13.27 10.04
C GLY A 386 15.09 12.09 10.32
N LEU A 387 14.59 11.96 11.55
CA LEU A 387 13.62 10.92 11.90
C LEU A 387 12.24 11.18 11.28
N ILE A 388 11.76 12.43 11.30
CA ILE A 388 10.50 12.82 10.67
C ILE A 388 10.57 12.56 9.17
N ALA A 389 11.66 12.97 8.51
CA ALA A 389 11.89 12.71 7.09
C ALA A 389 11.82 11.22 6.77
N PHE A 390 12.50 10.39 7.57
CA PHE A 390 12.49 8.94 7.38
C PHE A 390 11.10 8.33 7.56
N ILE A 391 10.32 8.73 8.58
CA ILE A 391 8.96 8.21 8.79
C ILE A 391 8.05 8.58 7.62
N LEU A 392 8.08 9.84 7.18
CA LEU A 392 7.29 10.30 6.03
C LEU A 392 7.67 9.55 4.75
N ALA A 393 8.95 9.26 4.53
CA ALA A 393 9.39 8.46 3.39
C ALA A 393 8.86 7.03 3.44
N GLN A 394 8.81 6.40 4.61
CA GLN A 394 8.24 5.06 4.74
C GLN A 394 6.73 5.05 4.45
N ILE A 395 6.01 6.06 4.93
CA ILE A 395 4.58 6.25 4.58
C ILE A 395 4.44 6.41 3.06
N ALA A 396 5.28 7.24 2.43
CA ALA A 396 5.24 7.44 0.99
C ALA A 396 5.51 6.13 0.21
N ILE A 397 6.48 5.31 0.62
CA ILE A 397 6.80 4.02 -0.03
C ILE A 397 5.65 3.02 0.13
N TYR A 398 5.06 2.95 1.32
CA TYR A 398 3.88 2.14 1.57
C TYR A 398 2.74 2.55 0.63
N LEU A 399 2.40 3.84 0.59
CA LEU A 399 1.36 4.39 -0.27
C LEU A 399 1.68 4.13 -1.76
N ALA A 400 2.96 4.21 -2.14
CA ALA A 400 3.37 3.94 -3.51
C ALA A 400 3.04 2.51 -3.93
N ILE A 401 3.41 1.53 -3.11
CA ILE A 401 3.19 0.10 -3.42
C ILE A 401 1.71 -0.27 -3.30
N SER A 402 0.96 0.34 -2.36
CA SER A 402 -0.48 0.07 -2.23
C SER A 402 -1.30 0.66 -3.37
N THR A 403 -0.90 1.80 -3.91
CA THR A 403 -1.69 2.58 -4.87
C THR A 403 -1.23 2.35 -6.32
N PHE A 404 0.08 2.34 -6.58
CA PHE A 404 0.65 2.21 -7.92
C PHE A 404 1.03 0.75 -8.23
N LYS A 405 0.08 -0.17 -8.04
CA LYS A 405 0.28 -1.61 -8.24
C LYS A 405 0.71 -1.96 -9.68
N SER A 406 0.33 -1.13 -10.64
CA SER A 406 0.66 -1.23 -12.07
C SER A 406 2.13 -1.06 -12.41
N HIS A 407 2.99 -0.76 -11.43
CA HIS A 407 4.43 -0.62 -11.64
C HIS A 407 5.22 -1.81 -11.05
N PHE A 408 4.55 -2.90 -10.63
CA PHE A 408 5.19 -4.05 -9.99
C PHE A 408 4.67 -5.37 -10.56
N ALA A 409 5.57 -6.21 -11.11
CA ALA A 409 5.25 -7.50 -11.75
C ALA A 409 4.42 -8.44 -10.86
N LEU A 410 4.59 -8.31 -9.53
CA LEU A 410 3.79 -8.98 -8.51
C LEU A 410 3.44 -8.00 -7.39
N ALA A 411 2.54 -7.05 -7.63
CA ALA A 411 2.19 -6.00 -6.67
C ALA A 411 1.77 -6.51 -5.28
N ASN A 412 0.97 -7.59 -5.21
CA ASN A 412 0.57 -8.19 -3.93
C ASN A 412 1.77 -8.80 -3.18
N PHE A 413 2.69 -9.43 -3.91
CA PHE A 413 3.93 -9.93 -3.31
C PHE A 413 4.81 -8.77 -2.83
N ALA A 414 4.97 -7.71 -3.64
CA ALA A 414 5.73 -6.52 -3.25
C ALA A 414 5.17 -5.87 -1.97
N PHE A 415 3.84 -5.80 -1.85
CA PHE A 415 3.16 -5.28 -0.67
C PHE A 415 3.39 -6.16 0.57
N CYS A 416 3.13 -7.47 0.47
CA CYS A 416 3.40 -8.40 1.58
C CYS A 416 4.88 -8.41 1.98
N PHE A 417 5.77 -8.34 0.99
CA PHE A 417 7.22 -8.30 1.20
C PHE A 417 7.65 -7.02 1.92
N LEU A 418 7.06 -5.86 1.59
CA LEU A 418 7.30 -4.60 2.31
C LEU A 418 6.89 -4.72 3.78
N ILE A 419 5.73 -5.33 4.08
CA ILE A 419 5.28 -5.55 5.46
C ILE A 419 6.28 -6.43 6.22
N VAL A 420 6.72 -7.54 5.62
CA VAL A 420 7.74 -8.43 6.22
C VAL A 420 9.04 -7.66 6.49
N LEU A 421 9.45 -6.78 5.58
CA LEU A 421 10.63 -5.93 5.74
C LEU A 421 10.48 -4.92 6.88
N TYR A 422 9.31 -4.32 7.06
CA TYR A 422 9.03 -3.44 8.21
C TYR A 422 9.05 -4.20 9.54
N VAL A 423 8.47 -5.40 9.59
CA VAL A 423 8.56 -6.28 10.76
C VAL A 423 10.03 -6.63 11.06
N ALA A 424 10.81 -6.99 10.04
CA ALA A 424 12.24 -7.26 10.20
C ALA A 424 13.00 -6.03 10.71
N LEU A 425 12.72 -4.83 10.18
CA LEU A 425 13.32 -3.57 10.66
C LEU A 425 13.07 -3.37 12.15
N ILE A 426 11.83 -3.57 12.59
CA ILE A 426 11.42 -3.43 13.99
C ILE A 426 12.17 -4.43 14.86
N ILE A 427 12.26 -5.69 14.44
CA ILE A 427 13.02 -6.72 15.17
C ILE A 427 14.49 -6.33 15.30
N PHE A 428 15.14 -5.88 14.21
CA PHE A 428 16.53 -5.43 14.24
C PHE A 428 16.74 -4.26 15.21
N ILE A 429 15.82 -3.29 15.20
CA ILE A 429 15.82 -2.15 16.14
C ILE A 429 15.66 -2.64 17.58
N LEU A 430 14.68 -3.50 17.87
CA LEU A 430 14.41 -4.01 19.21
C LEU A 430 15.60 -4.78 19.76
N VAL A 431 16.16 -5.71 18.99
CA VAL A 431 17.36 -6.47 19.41
C VAL A 431 18.53 -5.53 19.67
N SER A 432 18.71 -4.51 18.84
CA SER A 432 19.82 -3.55 18.97
C SER A 432 19.65 -2.60 20.17
N GLU A 433 18.40 -2.22 20.47
CA GLU A 433 18.06 -1.49 21.69
C GLU A 433 18.31 -2.35 22.93
N VAL A 434 17.97 -3.64 22.91
CA VAL A 434 18.28 -4.60 23.99
C VAL A 434 19.79 -4.76 24.16
N LEU A 435 20.55 -4.95 23.09
CA LEU A 435 22.01 -5.04 23.16
C LEU A 435 22.63 -3.78 23.77
N ARG A 436 22.17 -2.59 23.36
CA ARG A 436 22.62 -1.32 23.94
C ARG A 436 22.23 -1.19 25.42
N PHE A 437 21.05 -1.67 25.81
CA PHE A 437 20.63 -1.67 27.21
C PHE A 437 21.51 -2.57 28.07
N ILE A 438 21.80 -3.79 27.58
CA ILE A 438 22.73 -4.73 28.24
C ILE A 438 24.10 -4.08 28.40
N GLU A 439 24.60 -3.40 27.36
CA GLU A 439 25.87 -2.67 27.43
C GLU A 439 25.93 -1.65 28.56
N LEU A 440 24.92 -0.78 28.62
CA LEU A 440 24.86 0.30 29.60
C LEU A 440 24.77 -0.26 31.02
N ARG A 441 23.94 -1.30 31.21
CA ARG A 441 23.77 -1.95 32.51
C ARG A 441 25.07 -2.62 32.98
N GLU A 442 25.78 -3.32 32.10
CA GLU A 442 27.05 -3.96 32.46
C GLU A 442 28.17 -2.95 32.70
N ARG A 443 28.22 -1.85 31.94
CA ARG A 443 29.14 -0.73 32.24
C ARG A 443 28.88 -0.13 33.62
N GLU A 444 27.61 0.11 33.98
CA GLU A 444 27.25 0.59 35.32
C GLU A 444 27.66 -0.40 36.42
N LYS A 445 27.43 -1.71 36.22
CA LYS A 445 27.85 -2.75 37.18
C LYS A 445 29.36 -2.78 37.37
N ILE A 446 30.13 -2.80 36.29
CA ILE A 446 31.60 -2.83 36.36
C ILE A 446 32.12 -1.60 37.09
N ASN A 447 31.59 -0.42 36.79
CA ASN A 447 31.98 0.83 37.45
C ASN A 447 31.60 0.83 38.95
N ALA A 448 30.42 0.30 39.30
CA ALA A 448 30.00 0.19 40.70
C ALA A 448 30.88 -0.78 41.50
N MET A 449 31.26 -1.92 40.91
CA MET A 449 32.20 -2.87 41.51
C MET A 449 33.58 -2.24 41.69
N GLU A 450 34.10 -1.54 40.68
CA GLU A 450 35.40 -0.84 40.75
C GLU A 450 35.41 0.19 41.90
N MET A 451 34.36 1.01 42.03
CA MET A 451 34.24 1.98 43.13
C MET A 451 34.15 1.31 44.50
N GLN A 452 33.31 0.27 44.65
CA GLN A 452 33.13 -0.42 45.92
C GLN A 452 34.42 -1.10 46.40
N THR A 453 35.18 -1.67 45.48
CA THR A 453 36.45 -2.29 45.78
C THR A 453 37.49 -1.25 46.22
N ARG A 454 37.61 -0.12 45.49
CA ARG A 454 38.48 0.99 45.92
C ARG A 454 38.13 1.50 47.32
N THR A 455 36.85 1.56 47.67
CA THR A 455 36.41 1.97 49.02
C THR A 455 36.70 0.94 50.12
N ARG A 456 36.82 -0.35 49.78
CA ARG A 456 37.08 -1.44 50.74
C ARG A 456 38.56 -1.67 51.02
N GLY A 457 39.46 -0.91 50.40
CA GLY A 457 40.91 -1.07 50.54
C GLY A 457 41.45 -2.40 49.97
N SER A 458 40.62 -3.15 49.22
CA SER A 458 41.07 -4.32 48.49
C SER A 458 41.62 -3.90 47.13
N THR A 459 42.75 -4.46 46.72
CA THR A 459 43.35 -4.23 45.40
C THR A 459 43.21 -5.48 44.52
N PRO A 460 42.08 -5.69 43.83
CA PRO A 460 42.09 -6.42 42.57
C PRO A 460 43.05 -5.69 41.65
N SER A 461 43.80 -6.45 40.85
CA SER A 461 44.64 -5.83 39.84
C SER A 461 43.77 -5.01 38.87
N ASP A 462 44.22 -3.82 38.48
CA ASP A 462 43.58 -3.05 37.40
C ASP A 462 43.46 -3.90 36.13
N ALA A 463 44.35 -4.88 35.96
CA ALA A 463 44.28 -5.91 34.95
C ALA A 463 42.97 -6.73 35.00
N TYR A 464 42.46 -7.12 36.17
CA TYR A 464 41.22 -7.89 36.31
C TYR A 464 40.00 -7.14 35.74
N TYR A 465 39.82 -5.88 36.15
CA TYR A 465 38.72 -5.04 35.65
C TYR A 465 38.90 -4.72 34.16
N TYR A 466 40.13 -4.49 33.72
CA TYR A 466 40.46 -4.31 32.31
C TYR A 466 40.09 -5.53 31.46
N HIS A 467 40.50 -6.74 31.86
CA HIS A 467 40.19 -7.99 31.15
C HIS A 467 38.68 -8.27 31.12
N THR A 468 37.99 -8.05 32.24
CA THR A 468 36.53 -8.23 32.32
C THR A 468 35.80 -7.27 31.37
N ARG A 469 36.18 -5.98 31.39
CA ARG A 469 35.61 -4.95 30.51
C ARG A 469 35.92 -5.25 29.03
N LYS A 470 37.14 -5.66 28.72
CA LYS A 470 37.59 -6.00 27.36
C LYS A 470 36.84 -7.22 26.81
N ASN A 471 36.70 -8.29 27.59
CA ASN A 471 36.01 -9.51 27.16
C ASN A 471 34.51 -9.29 26.96
N PHE A 472 33.86 -8.53 27.84
CA PHE A 472 32.46 -8.18 27.66
C PHE A 472 32.27 -7.26 26.44
N SER A 473 33.12 -6.24 26.30
CA SER A 473 33.08 -5.32 25.17
C SER A 473 33.31 -6.02 23.84
N SER A 474 34.23 -6.98 23.75
CA SER A 474 34.50 -7.72 22.51
C SER A 474 33.32 -8.56 22.04
N LYS A 475 32.65 -9.29 22.95
CA LYS A 475 31.44 -10.06 22.64
C LYS A 475 30.32 -9.17 22.12
N LEU A 476 30.09 -8.04 22.78
CA LEU A 476 29.04 -7.11 22.37
C LEU A 476 29.37 -6.39 21.06
N ILE A 477 30.63 -5.99 20.85
CA ILE A 477 31.08 -5.42 19.57
C ILE A 477 30.86 -6.43 18.44
N SER A 478 31.17 -7.71 18.67
CA SER A 478 30.91 -8.78 17.70
C SER A 478 29.41 -8.88 17.39
N ALA A 479 28.56 -8.96 18.42
CA ALA A 479 27.10 -8.99 18.26
C ALA A 479 26.55 -7.79 17.46
N ARG A 480 27.02 -6.57 17.75
CA ARG A 480 26.63 -5.36 16.99
C ARG A 480 27.06 -5.43 15.53
N LYS A 481 28.27 -5.93 15.24
CA LYS A 481 28.76 -6.09 13.87
C LYS A 481 27.96 -7.14 13.10
N THR A 482 27.62 -8.26 13.73
CA THR A 482 26.76 -9.29 13.14
C THR A 482 25.36 -8.74 12.83
N MET A 483 24.76 -8.02 13.78
CA MET A 483 23.47 -7.35 13.58
C MET A 483 23.52 -6.34 12.45
N PHE A 484 24.57 -5.51 12.40
CA PHE A 484 24.76 -4.54 11.32
C PHE A 484 24.91 -5.22 9.95
N LEU A 485 25.67 -6.32 9.86
CA LEU A 485 25.78 -7.08 8.63
C LEU A 485 24.43 -7.67 8.21
N GLY A 486 23.65 -8.20 9.16
CA GLY A 486 22.29 -8.66 8.93
C GLY A 486 21.40 -7.56 8.34
N VAL A 487 21.40 -6.37 8.95
CA VAL A 487 20.66 -5.20 8.44
C VAL A 487 21.13 -4.81 7.03
N VAL A 488 22.44 -4.70 6.80
CA VAL A 488 22.97 -4.34 5.48
C VAL A 488 22.52 -5.37 4.43
N SER A 489 22.71 -6.66 4.70
CA SER A 489 22.32 -7.72 3.77
C SER A 489 20.82 -7.72 3.50
N THR A 490 19.97 -7.64 4.54
CA THR A 490 18.52 -7.63 4.39
C THR A 490 18.07 -6.44 3.54
N PHE A 491 18.46 -5.21 3.89
CA PHE A 491 17.94 -4.03 3.21
C PHE A 491 18.53 -3.80 1.82
N VAL A 492 19.77 -4.22 1.56
CA VAL A 492 20.35 -4.20 0.21
C VAL A 492 19.66 -5.22 -0.70
N VAL A 493 19.54 -6.48 -0.24
CA VAL A 493 18.90 -7.54 -1.04
C VAL A 493 17.43 -7.22 -1.26
N SER A 494 16.71 -6.75 -0.24
CA SER A 494 15.31 -6.40 -0.38
C SER A 494 15.07 -5.19 -1.28
N ALA A 495 15.91 -4.15 -1.22
CA ALA A 495 15.83 -3.03 -2.16
C ALA A 495 16.07 -3.51 -3.60
N PHE A 496 17.06 -4.38 -3.80
CA PHE A 496 17.32 -4.99 -5.11
C PHE A 496 16.13 -5.82 -5.61
N LEU A 497 15.55 -6.67 -4.77
CA LEU A 497 14.37 -7.48 -5.12
C LEU A 497 13.17 -6.61 -5.50
N LEU A 498 12.88 -5.55 -4.73
CA LEU A 498 11.79 -4.62 -5.08
C LEU A 498 12.07 -3.87 -6.39
N VAL A 499 13.33 -3.52 -6.67
CA VAL A 499 13.73 -2.94 -7.95
C VAL A 499 13.53 -3.93 -9.09
N LEU A 500 13.88 -5.21 -8.92
CA LEU A 500 13.61 -6.24 -9.93
C LEU A 500 12.12 -6.38 -10.22
N LEU A 501 11.26 -6.29 -9.20
CA LEU A 501 9.81 -6.33 -9.40
C LEU A 501 9.29 -5.15 -10.24
N ILE A 502 9.96 -4.00 -10.22
CA ILE A 502 9.64 -2.87 -11.10
C ILE A 502 10.18 -3.11 -12.51
N LEU A 503 11.43 -3.59 -12.63
CA LEU A 503 12.08 -3.80 -13.92
C LEU A 503 11.44 -4.88 -14.80
N PHE A 504 10.76 -5.85 -14.19
CA PHE A 504 10.13 -6.99 -14.88
C PHE A 504 8.60 -6.90 -14.92
N HIS A 505 8.01 -5.74 -14.59
CA HIS A 505 6.57 -5.53 -14.64
C HIS A 505 6.04 -5.45 -16.07
#